data_AF-A0A7R9BNV7-F1
#
_entry.id   AF-A0A7R9BNV7-F1
#
_cell.length_a   1.000
_cell.length_b   1.000
_cell.length_c   1.000
_cell.angle_alpha   90.00
_cell.angle_beta   90.00
_cell.angle_gamma   90.00
#
_symmetry.space_group_name_H-M   'P 1'
#
loop_
_entity.id
_entity.type
_entity.pdbx_description
1 polymer ?
#
loop_
_entity_poly.entity_id
_entity_poly.type
_entity_poly.pdbx_seq_one_letter_code
_entity_poly.pdbx_strand_id
1 'polypeptide(L)'
;MNFGKISAVYCASSEVELEEIPSEGNTRQSLLKGLKALASLDACEKRRQECIAELINTEEAYVADMAIVKEVFEKPLRQNAVLTEYECHEIFVNWDELHHCNDKLLRALRVRKTRSNHGIISTVGDIMCENFPNMTQYIRYCACQLRACEILHRKKEENSEFEAVHRICVTDARSKGMPLSSFLLKPTQRITRYPLLLKNILKNTPIGHPDRLYLEEALEKAEELCSQVEFWFAIYPDFGWETSGQADIYFTHFA
;
A
#
# COMPACT_ATOMS: atom_id res chain seq x y z
N MET A 1 -22.81 6.64 -0.61
CA MET A 1 -22.09 6.02 0.53
C MET A 1 -22.41 4.54 0.58
N ASN A 2 -21.63 3.66 -0.08
CA ASN A 2 -21.79 2.21 0.07
C ASN A 2 -20.55 1.43 -0.42
N PHE A 3 -19.43 1.57 0.28
CA PHE A 3 -18.28 0.65 0.14
C PHE A 3 -18.41 -0.62 1.01
N GLY A 4 -19.57 -0.81 1.66
CA GLY A 4 -19.80 -1.84 2.68
C GLY A 4 -20.13 -3.25 2.19
N LYS A 5 -19.90 -3.61 0.92
CA LYS A 5 -20.29 -4.93 0.38
C LYS A 5 -19.15 -5.87 -0.07
N ILE A 6 -17.88 -5.47 0.05
CA ILE A 6 -16.74 -6.34 -0.37
C ILE A 6 -15.94 -6.87 0.85
N SER A 7 -16.47 -6.80 2.06
CA SER A 7 -15.77 -7.26 3.28
C SER A 7 -16.59 -8.29 4.05
N ALA A 8 -16.78 -9.49 3.49
CA ALA A 8 -17.39 -10.58 4.24
C ALA A 8 -17.07 -11.99 3.70
N VAL A 9 -15.80 -12.37 3.54
CA VAL A 9 -15.40 -13.79 3.62
C VAL A 9 -13.95 -13.86 4.12
N TYR A 10 -13.68 -14.84 4.98
CA TYR A 10 -12.37 -15.28 5.51
C TYR A 10 -11.95 -14.69 6.86
N CYS A 11 -12.39 -15.41 7.89
CA CYS A 11 -11.94 -15.37 9.27
C CYS A 11 -11.00 -16.56 9.55
N ALA A 12 -10.07 -16.33 10.48
CA ALA A 12 -9.44 -17.27 11.43
C ALA A 12 -8.01 -17.80 11.18
N SER A 13 -7.20 -17.58 12.23
CA SER A 13 -6.09 -18.41 12.78
C SER A 13 -4.74 -18.35 12.04
N SER A 14 -3.56 -18.34 12.67
CA SER A 14 -3.14 -18.47 14.08
C SER A 14 -1.62 -18.19 14.20
N GLU A 15 -1.19 -17.92 15.43
CA GLU A 15 0.16 -18.13 16.01
C GLU A 15 1.35 -17.29 15.50
N VAL A 16 1.77 -16.35 16.36
CA VAL A 16 3.05 -15.63 16.27
C VAL A 16 4.12 -16.52 16.88
N GLU A 17 5.01 -17.06 16.04
CA GLU A 17 6.26 -17.69 16.49
C GLU A 17 7.20 -16.61 17.06
N LEU A 18 7.66 -16.85 18.29
CA LEU A 18 8.71 -16.05 18.93
C LEU A 18 10.06 -16.43 18.29
N GLU A 19 10.49 -15.68 17.28
CA GLU A 19 11.84 -15.82 16.72
C GLU A 19 12.91 -15.50 17.77
N GLU A 20 13.90 -16.40 17.86
CA GLU A 20 15.05 -16.31 18.75
C GLU A 20 15.92 -15.07 18.45
N ILE A 21 16.27 -14.34 19.52
CA ILE A 21 17.02 -13.08 19.44
C ILE A 21 18.52 -13.35 19.14
N PRO A 22 19.11 -12.75 18.08
CA PRO A 22 20.55 -12.89 17.79
C PRO A 22 21.45 -12.34 18.90
N SER A 23 22.53 -13.07 19.18
CA SER A 23 23.43 -12.93 20.34
C SER A 23 24.54 -11.88 20.18
N GLU A 24 24.22 -10.66 19.74
CA GLU A 24 25.19 -9.55 19.71
C GLU A 24 24.96 -8.56 20.86
N GLY A 25 25.92 -8.48 21.78
CA GLY A 25 25.81 -7.75 23.06
C GLY A 25 25.50 -6.25 22.94
N ASN A 26 25.85 -5.61 21.82
CA ASN A 26 25.55 -4.19 21.58
C ASN A 26 24.07 -3.97 21.21
N THR A 27 23.49 -4.90 20.44
CA THR A 27 22.09 -4.88 20.01
C THR A 27 21.16 -5.15 21.18
N ARG A 28 21.49 -6.13 22.03
CA ARG A 28 20.71 -6.45 23.24
C ARG A 28 20.65 -5.28 24.22
N GLN A 29 21.76 -4.58 24.43
CA GLN A 29 21.78 -3.44 25.35
C GLN A 29 21.01 -2.23 24.80
N SER A 30 21.07 -1.99 23.49
CA SER A 30 20.26 -0.97 22.81
C SER A 30 18.76 -1.30 22.88
N LEU A 31 18.38 -2.55 22.61
CA LEU A 31 17.00 -3.05 22.74
C LEU A 31 16.46 -2.88 24.17
N LEU A 32 17.26 -3.25 25.18
CA LEU A 32 16.88 -3.09 26.59
C LEU A 32 16.70 -1.62 26.98
N LYS A 33 17.52 -0.70 26.43
CA LYS A 33 17.32 0.74 26.63
C LYS A 33 16.04 1.23 25.93
N GLY A 34 15.76 0.74 24.73
CA GLY A 34 14.50 0.99 24.00
C GLY A 34 13.26 0.60 24.79
N LEU A 35 13.24 -0.64 25.30
CA LEU A 35 12.14 -1.16 26.12
C LEU A 35 11.94 -0.37 27.41
N LYS A 36 13.02 0.06 28.07
CA LYS A 36 12.93 0.91 29.27
C LYS A 36 12.39 2.31 28.95
N ALA A 37 12.82 2.91 27.85
CA ALA A 37 12.32 4.20 27.41
C ALA A 37 10.81 4.12 27.08
N LEU A 38 10.39 3.12 26.32
CA LEU A 38 8.98 2.86 26.02
C LEU A 38 8.14 2.62 27.28
N ALA A 39 8.67 1.86 28.25
CA ALA A 39 7.98 1.61 29.52
C ALA A 39 7.74 2.89 30.33
N SER A 40 8.63 3.88 30.22
CA SER A 40 8.55 5.17 30.93
C SER A 40 7.60 6.20 30.28
N LEU A 41 7.10 5.94 29.07
CA LEU A 41 6.15 6.82 28.39
C LEU A 41 4.77 6.79 29.05
N ASP A 42 4.07 7.92 28.98
CA ASP A 42 2.66 7.98 29.34
C ASP A 42 1.80 7.11 28.40
N ALA A 43 0.58 6.80 28.83
CA ALA A 43 -0.31 5.91 28.09
C ALA A 43 -0.71 6.49 26.72
N CYS A 44 -0.80 7.81 26.58
CA CYS A 44 -1.16 8.48 25.34
C CYS A 44 -0.04 8.34 24.30
N GLU A 45 1.21 8.60 24.71
CA GLU A 45 2.37 8.50 23.85
C GLU A 45 2.67 7.03 23.50
N LYS A 46 2.46 6.08 24.41
CA LYS A 46 2.50 4.64 24.08
C LYS A 46 1.53 4.31 22.95
N ARG A 47 0.29 4.77 23.07
CA ARG A 47 -0.74 4.54 22.05
C ARG A 47 -0.40 5.22 20.72
N ARG A 48 0.18 6.42 20.76
CA ARG A 48 0.67 7.11 19.56
C ARG A 48 1.77 6.32 18.86
N GLN A 49 2.75 5.81 19.62
CA GLN A 49 3.83 4.98 19.06
C GLN A 49 3.30 3.67 18.46
N GLU A 50 2.28 3.03 19.05
CA GLU A 50 1.60 1.87 18.45
C GLU A 50 0.94 2.21 17.11
N CYS A 51 0.23 3.34 17.02
CA CYS A 51 -0.39 3.77 15.77
C CYS A 51 0.65 4.11 14.68
N ILE A 52 1.79 4.70 15.05
CA ILE A 52 2.89 4.94 14.11
C ILE A 52 3.52 3.62 13.68
N ALA A 53 3.72 2.68 14.60
CA ALA A 53 4.24 1.35 14.28
C ALA A 53 3.28 0.60 13.34
N GLU A 54 1.97 0.71 13.54
CA GLU A 54 0.95 0.16 12.64
C GLU A 54 1.08 0.74 11.23
N LEU A 55 1.22 2.07 11.09
CA LEU A 55 1.45 2.71 9.79
C LEU A 55 2.68 2.12 9.08
N ILE A 56 3.82 2.04 9.78
CA ILE A 56 5.08 1.56 9.20
C ILE A 56 5.01 0.07 8.84
N ASN A 57 4.53 -0.77 9.75
CA ASN A 57 4.48 -2.21 9.55
C ASN A 57 3.50 -2.58 8.43
N THR A 58 2.36 -1.89 8.36
CA THR A 58 1.39 -2.11 7.27
C THR A 58 1.89 -1.58 5.93
N GLU A 59 2.70 -0.51 5.91
CA GLU A 59 3.36 -0.03 4.69
C GLU A 59 4.43 -1.02 4.21
N GLU A 60 5.23 -1.57 5.12
CA GLU A 60 6.24 -2.58 4.83
C GLU A 60 5.62 -3.84 4.22
N ALA A 61 4.54 -4.35 4.82
CA ALA A 61 3.79 -5.47 4.27
C ALA A 61 3.19 -5.15 2.89
N TYR A 62 2.64 -3.94 2.72
CA TYR A 62 2.05 -3.52 1.46
C TYR A 62 3.08 -3.43 0.33
N VAL A 63 4.22 -2.78 0.54
CA VAL A 63 5.28 -2.68 -0.48
C VAL A 63 5.89 -4.05 -0.79
N ALA A 64 6.05 -4.91 0.22
CA ALA A 64 6.50 -6.28 -0.01
C ALA A 64 5.52 -7.09 -0.88
N ASP A 65 4.21 -6.97 -0.61
CA ASP A 65 3.16 -7.56 -1.44
C ASP A 65 3.16 -6.99 -2.86
N MET A 66 3.45 -5.70 -3.02
CA MET A 66 3.54 -5.10 -4.35
C MET A 66 4.73 -5.61 -5.17
N ALA A 67 5.89 -5.82 -4.53
CA ALA A 67 7.08 -6.35 -5.19
C ALA A 67 6.87 -7.78 -5.72
N ILE A 68 6.02 -8.57 -5.05
CA ILE A 68 5.65 -9.93 -5.48
C ILE A 68 4.96 -9.91 -6.85
N VAL A 69 4.13 -8.91 -7.15
CA VAL A 69 3.36 -8.85 -8.40
C VAL A 69 4.27 -8.90 -9.63
N LYS A 70 5.36 -8.15 -9.61
CA LYS A 70 6.37 -8.10 -10.68
C LYS A 70 7.02 -9.48 -10.92
N GLU A 71 7.56 -10.05 -9.85
CA GLU A 71 8.41 -11.24 -9.93
C GLU A 71 7.63 -12.54 -10.09
N VAL A 72 6.48 -12.64 -9.41
CA VAL A 72 5.70 -13.89 -9.34
C VAL A 72 4.61 -13.94 -10.40
N PHE A 73 4.07 -12.80 -10.83
CA PHE A 73 2.94 -12.80 -11.76
C PHE A 73 3.29 -12.15 -13.11
N GLU A 74 3.71 -10.89 -13.12
CA GLU A 74 3.93 -10.16 -14.38
C GLU A 74 4.98 -10.85 -15.26
N LYS A 75 6.16 -11.17 -14.71
CA LYS A 75 7.24 -11.82 -15.46
C LYS A 75 6.83 -13.18 -16.04
N PRO A 76 6.30 -14.15 -15.25
CA PRO A 76 5.86 -15.42 -15.81
C PRO A 76 4.75 -15.29 -16.86
N LEU A 77 3.77 -14.40 -16.65
CA LEU A 77 2.67 -14.20 -17.61
C LEU A 77 3.17 -13.63 -18.94
N ARG A 78 4.15 -12.72 -18.91
CA ARG A 78 4.80 -12.19 -20.13
C ARG A 78 5.70 -13.22 -20.81
N GLN A 79 6.52 -13.94 -20.05
CA GLN A 79 7.47 -14.92 -20.59
C GLN A 79 6.79 -16.11 -21.27
N ASN A 80 5.64 -16.54 -20.74
CA ASN A 80 4.82 -17.59 -21.35
C ASN A 80 3.88 -17.05 -22.45
N ALA A 81 3.95 -15.75 -22.77
CA ALA A 81 3.15 -15.10 -23.82
C ALA A 81 1.62 -15.34 -23.70
N VAL A 82 1.12 -15.58 -22.48
CA VAL A 82 -0.32 -15.80 -22.22
C VAL A 82 -1.12 -14.50 -22.16
N LEU A 83 -0.42 -13.38 -22.01
CA LEU A 83 -0.93 -12.03 -22.14
C LEU A 83 -0.20 -11.32 -23.28
N THR A 84 -0.95 -10.56 -24.07
CA THR A 84 -0.37 -9.64 -25.06
C THR A 84 0.23 -8.42 -24.36
N GLU A 85 1.12 -7.68 -25.03
CA GLU A 85 1.70 -6.45 -24.48
C GLU A 85 0.62 -5.44 -24.09
N TYR A 86 -0.43 -5.34 -24.92
CA TYR A 86 -1.60 -4.51 -24.64
C TYR A 86 -2.32 -4.95 -23.36
N GLU A 87 -2.61 -6.23 -23.21
CA GLU A 87 -3.29 -6.74 -22.01
C GLU A 87 -2.42 -6.56 -20.75
N CYS A 88 -1.10 -6.72 -20.85
CA CYS A 88 -0.20 -6.41 -19.75
C CYS A 88 -0.26 -4.92 -19.37
N HIS A 89 -0.23 -4.02 -20.36
CA HIS A 89 -0.38 -2.58 -20.12
C HIS A 89 -1.71 -2.26 -19.42
N GLU A 90 -2.82 -2.88 -19.85
CA GLU A 90 -4.13 -2.65 -19.23
C GLU A 90 -4.26 -3.26 -17.83
N ILE A 91 -3.62 -4.39 -17.55
CA ILE A 91 -3.69 -5.06 -16.24
C ILE A 91 -2.80 -4.38 -15.20
N PHE A 92 -1.56 -4.04 -15.58
CA PHE A 92 -0.56 -3.50 -14.66
C PHE A 92 -0.51 -1.97 -14.68
N VAL A 93 -1.06 -1.31 -15.70
CA VAL A 93 -1.19 0.15 -15.80
C VAL A 93 0.16 0.83 -15.53
N ASN A 94 0.28 1.56 -14.41
CA ASN A 94 1.46 2.26 -13.93
C ASN A 94 2.00 1.63 -12.63
N TRP A 95 2.06 0.29 -12.59
CA TRP A 95 2.48 -0.46 -11.40
C TRP A 95 3.88 -0.09 -10.90
N ASP A 96 4.82 0.20 -11.81
CA ASP A 96 6.18 0.59 -11.45
C ASP A 96 6.22 1.93 -10.73
N GLU A 97 5.52 2.93 -11.26
CA GLU A 97 5.42 4.26 -10.68
C GLU A 97 4.72 4.21 -9.33
N LEU A 98 3.65 3.40 -9.24
CA LEU A 98 2.92 3.15 -8.00
C LEU A 98 3.80 2.46 -6.95
N HIS A 99 4.54 1.41 -7.33
CA HIS A 99 5.48 0.75 -6.42
C HIS A 99 6.57 1.71 -5.97
N HIS A 100 7.13 2.50 -6.89
CA HIS A 100 8.20 3.45 -6.62
C HIS A 100 7.81 4.51 -5.58
N CYS A 101 6.61 5.10 -5.68
CA CYS A 101 6.18 6.13 -4.74
C CYS A 101 5.96 5.58 -3.32
N ASN A 102 5.41 4.37 -3.18
CA ASN A 102 5.22 3.72 -1.88
C ASN A 102 6.55 3.23 -1.27
N ASP A 103 7.46 2.71 -2.09
CA ASP A 103 8.81 2.34 -1.66
C ASP A 103 9.63 3.56 -1.20
N LYS A 104 9.44 4.73 -1.84
CA LYS A 104 10.00 6.01 -1.37
C LYS A 104 9.44 6.41 0.00
N LEU A 105 8.13 6.30 0.21
CA LEU A 105 7.51 6.54 1.53
C LEU A 105 8.09 5.59 2.58
N LEU A 106 8.11 4.28 2.30
CA LEU A 106 8.63 3.26 3.22
C LEU A 106 10.08 3.53 3.62
N ARG A 107 10.94 3.91 2.66
CA ARG A 107 12.32 4.31 2.95
C ARG A 107 12.39 5.49 3.92
N ALA A 108 11.60 6.54 3.69
CA ALA A 108 11.58 7.71 4.57
C ALA A 108 11.14 7.32 6.00
N LEU A 109 10.10 6.49 6.12
CA LEU A 109 9.60 5.96 7.39
C LEU A 109 10.66 5.10 8.13
N ARG A 110 11.35 4.21 7.40
CA ARG A 110 12.44 3.38 7.97
C ARG A 110 13.60 4.25 8.47
N VAL A 111 14.03 5.23 7.68
CA VAL A 111 15.09 6.18 8.09
C VAL A 111 14.69 6.94 9.36
N ARG A 112 13.43 7.40 9.45
CA ARG A 112 12.90 8.05 10.66
C ARG A 112 12.96 7.13 11.87
N LYS A 113 12.46 5.88 11.74
CA LYS A 113 12.49 4.87 12.79
C LYS A 113 13.91 4.59 13.28
N THR A 114 14.89 4.47 12.37
CA THR A 114 16.30 4.21 12.72
C THR A 114 16.98 5.41 13.39
N ARG A 115 16.67 6.63 12.96
CA ARG A 115 17.27 7.86 13.53
C ARG A 115 16.63 8.29 14.84
N SER A 116 15.46 7.76 15.16
CA SER A 116 14.74 8.02 16.39
C SER A 116 15.45 7.43 17.60
N ASN A 117 15.67 8.26 18.63
CA ASN A 117 16.24 7.83 19.89
C ASN A 117 15.37 6.73 20.51
N HIS A 118 15.97 5.56 20.78
CA HIS A 118 15.28 4.42 21.40
C HIS A 118 14.06 3.91 20.61
N GLY A 119 13.97 4.24 19.31
CA GLY A 119 12.84 3.87 18.45
C GLY A 119 11.58 4.72 18.65
N ILE A 120 11.65 5.79 19.47
CA ILE A 120 10.52 6.67 19.73
C ILE A 120 10.44 7.73 18.63
N ILE A 121 9.35 7.71 17.86
CA ILE A 121 9.18 8.59 16.70
C ILE A 121 8.47 9.89 17.13
N SER A 122 9.21 10.99 17.12
CA SER A 122 8.69 12.31 17.51
C SER A 122 7.82 12.96 16.44
N THR A 123 8.14 12.78 15.15
CA THR A 123 7.31 13.30 14.05
C THR A 123 7.17 12.26 12.96
N VAL A 124 6.01 12.23 12.31
CA VAL A 124 5.73 11.39 11.14
C VAL A 124 4.87 12.12 10.10
N GLY A 125 4.08 13.12 10.52
CA GLY A 125 3.21 13.87 9.62
C GLY A 125 4.00 14.58 8.51
N ASP A 126 5.19 15.06 8.82
CA ASP A 126 6.09 15.74 7.87
C ASP A 126 6.46 14.83 6.68
N ILE A 127 6.78 13.57 6.97
CA ILE A 127 7.05 12.56 5.94
C ILE A 127 5.82 12.35 5.07
N MET A 128 4.64 12.25 5.68
CA MET A 128 3.40 12.02 4.95
C MET A 128 3.07 13.22 4.04
N CYS A 129 3.22 14.45 4.53
CA CYS A 129 3.05 15.68 3.77
C CYS A 129 3.96 15.77 2.54
N GLU A 130 5.22 15.34 2.66
CA GLU A 130 6.19 15.31 1.54
C GLU A 130 5.88 14.21 0.51
N ASN A 131 5.27 13.09 0.94
CA ASN A 131 5.07 11.93 0.08
C ASN A 131 3.72 11.91 -0.63
N PHE A 132 2.64 12.41 -0.05
CA PHE A 132 1.31 12.40 -0.69
C PHE A 132 1.24 13.04 -2.09
N PRO A 133 1.94 14.16 -2.37
CA PRO A 133 1.97 14.71 -3.73
C PRO A 133 2.54 13.74 -4.78
N ASN A 134 3.38 12.79 -4.38
CA ASN A 134 3.92 11.76 -5.28
C ASN A 134 2.98 10.56 -5.47
N MET A 135 1.84 10.52 -4.76
CA MET A 135 0.87 9.43 -4.80
C MET A 135 -0.29 9.68 -5.78
N THR A 136 -0.24 10.72 -6.61
CA THR A 136 -1.20 10.93 -7.71
C THR A 136 -1.25 9.75 -8.70
N GLN A 137 -0.22 8.90 -8.72
CA GLN A 137 -0.18 7.65 -9.46
C GLN A 137 -1.35 6.69 -9.15
N TYR A 138 -1.91 6.78 -7.93
CA TYR A 138 -3.10 6.01 -7.56
C TYR A 138 -4.34 6.39 -8.37
N ILE A 139 -4.44 7.64 -8.84
CA ILE A 139 -5.59 8.12 -9.59
C ILE A 139 -5.75 7.34 -10.90
N ARG A 140 -4.69 7.30 -11.72
CA ARG A 140 -4.65 6.54 -12.97
C ARG A 140 -4.86 5.04 -12.71
N TYR A 141 -4.15 4.49 -11.74
CA TYR A 141 -4.25 3.06 -11.41
C TYR A 141 -5.68 2.65 -11.05
N CYS A 142 -6.29 3.36 -10.09
CA CYS A 142 -7.62 3.02 -9.60
C CYS A 142 -8.69 3.22 -10.66
N ALA A 143 -8.59 4.26 -11.50
CA ALA A 143 -9.54 4.49 -12.60
C ALA A 143 -9.58 3.32 -13.60
N CYS A 144 -8.42 2.72 -13.89
CA CYS A 144 -8.30 1.57 -14.82
C CYS A 144 -8.60 0.21 -14.17
N GLN A 145 -8.78 0.15 -12.84
CA GLN A 145 -8.82 -1.11 -12.09
C GLN A 145 -9.98 -2.03 -12.50
N LEU A 146 -11.14 -1.48 -12.86
CA LEU A 146 -12.28 -2.28 -13.31
C LEU A 146 -11.95 -3.03 -14.61
N ARG A 147 -11.34 -2.34 -15.57
CA ARG A 147 -10.92 -2.91 -16.84
C ARG A 147 -9.86 -4.00 -16.65
N ALA A 148 -8.88 -3.77 -15.80
CA ALA A 148 -7.87 -4.77 -15.44
C ALA A 148 -8.53 -6.06 -14.90
N CYS A 149 -9.52 -5.91 -14.01
CA CYS A 149 -10.28 -7.04 -13.45
C CYS A 149 -11.08 -7.79 -14.52
N GLU A 150 -11.73 -7.09 -15.45
CA GLU A 150 -12.50 -7.70 -16.55
C GLU A 150 -11.59 -8.52 -17.48
N ILE A 151 -10.44 -7.97 -17.87
CA ILE A 151 -9.48 -8.69 -18.72
C ILE A 151 -8.98 -9.95 -18.01
N LEU A 152 -8.62 -9.85 -16.73
CA LEU A 152 -8.18 -11.02 -15.95
C LEU A 152 -9.26 -12.08 -15.82
N HIS A 153 -10.50 -11.67 -15.57
CA HIS A 153 -11.63 -12.59 -15.45
C HIS A 153 -11.88 -13.32 -16.77
N ARG A 154 -11.96 -12.57 -17.88
CA ARG A 154 -12.13 -13.12 -19.22
C ARG A 154 -11.00 -14.09 -19.58
N LYS A 155 -9.74 -13.71 -19.33
CA LYS A 155 -8.57 -14.57 -19.58
C LYS A 155 -8.62 -15.87 -18.80
N LYS A 156 -9.08 -15.81 -17.55
CA LYS A 156 -9.24 -16.99 -16.71
C LYS A 156 -10.30 -17.96 -17.23
N GLU A 157 -11.38 -17.45 -17.82
CA GLU A 157 -12.47 -18.28 -18.37
C GLU A 157 -12.17 -18.80 -19.78
N GLU A 158 -11.59 -17.98 -20.63
CA GLU A 158 -11.43 -18.27 -22.06
C GLU A 158 -10.06 -18.90 -22.42
N ASN A 159 -9.03 -18.68 -21.61
CA ASN A 159 -7.66 -19.11 -21.92
C ASN A 159 -7.12 -20.09 -20.86
N SER A 160 -7.15 -21.38 -21.19
CA SER A 160 -6.67 -22.45 -20.32
C SER A 160 -5.17 -22.41 -20.05
N GLU A 161 -4.37 -21.86 -20.97
CA GLU A 161 -2.92 -21.68 -20.81
C GLU A 161 -2.62 -20.56 -19.83
N PHE A 162 -3.33 -19.43 -19.93
CA PHE A 162 -3.27 -18.35 -18.95
C PHE A 162 -3.59 -18.86 -17.55
N GLU A 163 -4.69 -19.58 -17.41
CA GLU A 163 -5.11 -20.12 -16.12
C GLU A 163 -4.12 -21.19 -15.59
N ALA A 164 -3.46 -21.96 -16.45
CA ALA A 164 -2.41 -22.87 -16.03
C ALA A 164 -1.18 -22.12 -15.48
N VAL A 165 -0.70 -21.10 -16.19
CA VAL A 165 0.42 -20.26 -15.73
C VAL A 165 0.04 -19.50 -14.45
N HIS A 166 -1.17 -18.95 -14.38
CA HIS A 166 -1.68 -18.26 -13.20
C HIS A 166 -1.70 -19.17 -11.97
N ARG A 167 -2.17 -20.41 -12.10
CA ARG A 167 -2.11 -21.38 -10.99
C ARG A 167 -0.69 -21.65 -10.53
N ILE A 168 0.27 -21.78 -11.44
CA ILE A 168 1.69 -21.94 -11.07
C ILE A 168 2.15 -20.75 -10.24
N CYS A 169 1.82 -19.53 -10.65
CA CYS A 169 2.15 -18.30 -9.90
C CYS A 169 1.54 -18.32 -8.48
N VAL A 170 0.27 -18.76 -8.35
CA VAL A 170 -0.42 -18.89 -7.05
C VAL A 170 0.20 -19.97 -6.15
N THR A 171 0.87 -20.98 -6.72
CA THR A 171 1.59 -21.97 -5.93
C THR A 171 2.96 -21.50 -5.44
N ASP A 172 3.48 -20.37 -5.93
CA ASP A 172 4.70 -19.77 -5.39
C ASP A 172 4.49 -19.38 -3.92
N ALA A 173 5.39 -19.83 -3.04
CA ALA A 173 5.30 -19.60 -1.60
C ALA A 173 5.19 -18.11 -1.23
N ARG A 174 5.80 -17.22 -2.04
CA ARG A 174 5.76 -15.77 -1.82
C ARG A 174 4.35 -15.21 -2.01
N SER A 175 3.55 -15.80 -2.91
CA SER A 175 2.16 -15.38 -3.13
C SER A 175 1.22 -15.77 -1.99
N LYS A 176 1.63 -16.70 -1.11
CA LYS A 176 0.82 -17.23 0.01
C LYS A 176 -0.55 -17.76 -0.45
N GLY A 177 -0.63 -18.28 -1.67
CA GLY A 177 -1.89 -18.78 -2.25
C GLY A 177 -2.87 -17.69 -2.69
N MET A 178 -2.47 -16.42 -2.69
CA MET A 178 -3.31 -15.30 -3.09
C MET A 178 -3.27 -15.12 -4.62
N PRO A 179 -4.43 -15.00 -5.30
CA PRO A 179 -4.46 -14.77 -6.74
C PRO A 179 -4.03 -13.35 -7.10
N LEU A 180 -3.54 -13.16 -8.34
CA LEU A 180 -3.17 -11.85 -8.89
C LEU A 180 -4.23 -10.76 -8.66
N SER A 181 -5.51 -11.08 -8.87
CA SER A 181 -6.61 -10.13 -8.68
C SER A 181 -6.67 -9.54 -7.27
N SER A 182 -6.32 -10.32 -6.25
CA SER A 182 -6.28 -9.85 -4.86
C SER A 182 -5.10 -8.91 -4.60
N PHE A 183 -3.95 -9.13 -5.24
CA PHE A 183 -2.82 -8.20 -5.15
C PHE A 183 -3.12 -6.87 -5.86
N LEU A 184 -3.73 -6.91 -7.04
CA LEU A 184 -4.10 -5.71 -7.80
C LEU A 184 -5.17 -4.86 -7.10
N LEU A 185 -5.93 -5.43 -6.16
CA LEU A 185 -6.90 -4.68 -5.36
C LEU A 185 -6.25 -3.91 -4.18
N LYS A 186 -5.05 -4.32 -3.74
CA LYS A 186 -4.40 -3.73 -2.56
C LYS A 186 -4.18 -2.23 -2.66
N PRO A 187 -3.78 -1.62 -3.80
CA PRO A 187 -3.64 -0.17 -3.89
C PRO A 187 -4.95 0.59 -3.64
N THR A 188 -6.06 0.15 -4.23
CA THR A 188 -7.39 0.75 -4.01
C THR A 188 -7.80 0.65 -2.54
N GLN A 189 -7.41 -0.43 -1.85
CA GLN A 189 -7.64 -0.55 -0.41
C GLN A 189 -6.69 0.36 0.37
N ARG A 190 -5.41 0.41 0.02
CA ARG A 190 -4.37 1.15 0.76
C ARG A 190 -4.66 2.64 0.79
N ILE A 191 -5.05 3.23 -0.34
CA ILE A 191 -5.29 4.68 -0.41
C ILE A 191 -6.36 5.12 0.61
N THR A 192 -7.43 4.33 0.76
CA THR A 192 -8.51 4.61 1.73
C THR A 192 -8.10 4.39 3.19
N ARG A 193 -6.98 3.70 3.45
CA ARG A 193 -6.48 3.46 4.81
C ARG A 193 -5.66 4.63 5.35
N TYR A 194 -4.99 5.41 4.50
CA TYR A 194 -4.13 6.51 4.97
C TYR A 194 -4.88 7.53 5.85
N PRO A 195 -6.08 8.04 5.48
CA PRO A 195 -6.82 8.94 6.36
C PRO A 195 -7.15 8.33 7.73
N LEU A 196 -7.46 7.03 7.78
CA LEU A 196 -7.80 6.33 9.02
C LEU A 196 -6.59 6.19 9.94
N LEU A 197 -5.43 5.83 9.37
CA LEU A 197 -4.17 5.72 10.10
C LEU A 197 -3.74 7.08 10.66
N LEU A 198 -3.81 8.14 9.84
CA LEU A 198 -3.49 9.51 10.25
C LEU A 198 -4.43 10.02 11.35
N LYS A 199 -5.74 9.80 11.21
CA LYS A 199 -6.73 10.13 12.26
C LYS A 199 -6.42 9.44 13.58
N ASN A 200 -6.01 8.16 13.54
CA ASN A 200 -5.65 7.41 14.74
C ASN A 200 -4.38 7.98 15.41
N ILE A 201 -3.37 8.35 14.64
CA ILE A 201 -2.16 9.00 15.18
C ILE A 201 -2.49 10.37 15.76
N LEU A 202 -3.25 11.19 15.01
CA LEU A 202 -3.64 12.54 15.41
C LEU A 202 -4.49 12.54 16.70
N LYS A 203 -5.39 11.58 16.86
CA LYS A 203 -6.21 11.40 18.08
C LYS A 203 -5.35 11.21 19.34
N ASN A 204 -4.18 10.59 19.20
CA ASN A 204 -3.23 10.37 20.29
C ASN A 204 -2.08 11.41 20.28
N THR A 205 -2.22 12.51 19.53
CA THR A 205 -1.21 13.57 19.46
C THR A 205 -1.71 14.84 20.18
N PRO A 206 -1.07 15.25 21.30
CA PRO A 206 -1.48 16.43 22.07
C PRO A 206 -1.51 17.73 21.28
N ILE A 207 -2.33 18.70 21.69
CA ILE A 207 -2.54 19.98 20.98
C ILE A 207 -1.23 20.78 20.80
N GLY A 208 -0.33 20.75 21.78
CA GLY A 208 0.96 21.44 21.73
C GLY A 208 2.10 20.62 21.09
N HIS A 209 1.81 19.45 20.53
CA HIS A 209 2.84 18.56 20.00
C HIS A 209 3.32 19.01 18.61
N PRO A 210 4.64 19.00 18.32
CA PRO A 210 5.18 19.52 17.06
C PRO A 210 4.68 18.79 15.80
N ASP A 211 4.31 17.51 15.93
CA ASP A 211 3.79 16.70 14.83
C ASP A 211 2.33 17.01 14.48
N ARG A 212 1.60 17.75 15.34
CA ARG A 212 0.15 17.87 15.21
C ARG A 212 -0.27 18.59 13.93
N LEU A 213 0.33 19.75 13.64
CA LEU A 213 0.01 20.51 12.44
C LEU A 213 0.35 19.73 11.16
N TYR A 214 1.48 19.03 11.16
CA TYR A 214 1.85 18.16 10.05
C TYR A 214 0.87 17.00 9.87
N LEU A 215 0.36 16.41 10.95
CA LEU A 215 -0.64 15.34 10.88
C LEU A 215 -2.00 15.85 10.36
N GLU A 216 -2.40 17.07 10.74
CA GLU A 216 -3.62 17.71 10.24
C GLU A 216 -3.50 17.98 8.73
N GLU A 217 -2.39 18.57 8.29
CA GLU A 217 -2.10 18.79 6.85
C GLU A 217 -1.99 17.47 6.07
N ALA A 218 -1.30 16.47 6.62
CA ALA A 218 -1.18 15.16 6.00
C ALA A 218 -2.55 14.48 5.85
N LEU A 219 -3.43 14.65 6.84
CA LEU A 219 -4.78 14.10 6.80
C LEU A 219 -5.60 14.76 5.70
N GLU A 220 -5.56 16.09 5.59
CA GLU A 220 -6.24 16.83 4.52
C GLU A 220 -5.79 16.33 3.13
N LYS A 221 -4.47 16.24 2.91
CA LYS A 221 -3.89 15.71 1.66
C LYS A 221 -4.32 14.27 1.37
N ALA A 222 -4.41 13.42 2.38
CA ALA A 222 -4.84 12.03 2.23
C ALA A 222 -6.33 11.93 1.87
N GLU A 223 -7.18 12.77 2.46
CA GLU A 223 -8.61 12.84 2.16
C GLU A 223 -8.86 13.41 0.76
N GLU A 224 -8.11 14.44 0.37
CA GLU A 224 -8.15 15.00 -0.98
C GLU A 224 -7.78 13.95 -2.03
N LEU A 225 -6.66 13.23 -1.83
CA LEU A 225 -6.23 12.17 -2.74
C LEU A 225 -7.26 11.03 -2.84
N CYS A 226 -7.85 10.60 -1.72
CA CYS A 226 -8.96 9.65 -1.74
C CYS A 226 -10.15 10.17 -2.56
N SER A 227 -10.53 11.43 -2.36
CA SER A 227 -11.66 12.05 -3.06
C SER A 227 -11.42 12.14 -4.58
N GLN A 228 -10.19 12.47 -4.98
CA GLN A 228 -9.79 12.47 -6.40
C GLN A 228 -9.88 11.06 -6.99
N VAL A 229 -9.33 10.05 -6.31
CA VAL A 229 -9.43 8.65 -6.74
C VAL A 229 -10.89 8.21 -6.90
N GLU A 230 -11.76 8.52 -5.93
CA GLU A 230 -13.19 8.20 -5.98
C GLU A 230 -13.89 8.89 -7.16
N PHE A 231 -13.57 10.16 -7.40
CA PHE A 231 -14.11 10.94 -8.51
C PHE A 231 -13.73 10.30 -9.85
N TRP A 232 -12.44 10.05 -10.07
CA TRP A 232 -11.94 9.46 -11.31
C TRP A 232 -12.45 8.04 -11.53
N PHE A 233 -12.53 7.23 -10.47
CA PHE A 233 -13.11 5.90 -10.53
C PHE A 233 -14.58 5.91 -11.00
N ALA A 234 -15.36 6.90 -10.57
CA ALA A 234 -16.77 7.00 -10.92
C ALA A 234 -17.00 7.43 -12.38
N ILE A 235 -16.17 8.34 -12.90
CA ILE A 235 -16.38 8.93 -14.23
C ILE A 235 -15.66 8.19 -15.35
N TYR A 236 -14.54 7.51 -15.05
CA TYR A 236 -13.70 6.90 -16.08
C TYR A 236 -14.44 5.92 -17.01
N PRO A 237 -15.39 5.07 -16.53
CA PRO A 237 -16.17 4.20 -17.39
C PRO A 237 -17.05 4.95 -18.42
N ASP A 238 -17.51 6.16 -18.10
CA ASP A 238 -18.43 6.93 -18.94
C ASP A 238 -17.76 7.59 -20.15
N PHE A 239 -16.42 7.71 -20.12
CA PHE A 239 -15.69 8.42 -21.16
C PHE A 239 -15.34 7.57 -22.40
N GLY A 240 -15.63 6.26 -22.39
CA GLY A 240 -15.46 5.42 -23.58
C GLY A 240 -14.06 5.50 -24.19
N TRP A 241 -13.00 5.53 -23.37
CA TRP A 241 -11.61 5.64 -23.84
C TRP A 241 -11.20 4.37 -24.62
N GLU A 242 -11.46 4.37 -25.92
CA GLU A 242 -11.18 3.23 -26.82
C GLU A 242 -9.67 2.99 -27.02
N THR A 243 -8.80 3.93 -26.62
CA THR A 243 -7.34 3.79 -26.74
C THR A 243 -6.58 4.28 -25.49
N SER A 244 -5.61 3.49 -25.04
CA SER A 244 -4.79 3.73 -23.84
C SER A 244 -4.05 5.08 -23.84
N GLY A 245 -3.66 5.58 -25.02
CA GLY A 245 -2.91 6.83 -25.15
C GLY A 245 -3.70 8.11 -24.84
N GLN A 246 -5.03 8.10 -24.96
CA GLN A 246 -5.85 9.29 -24.66
C GLN A 246 -6.04 9.49 -23.16
N ALA A 247 -6.24 8.38 -22.42
CA ALA A 247 -6.30 8.40 -20.96
C ALA A 247 -4.97 8.86 -20.35
N ASP A 248 -3.84 8.40 -20.90
CA ASP A 248 -2.51 8.76 -20.40
C ASP A 248 -2.20 10.26 -20.55
N ILE A 249 -2.54 10.85 -21.70
CA ILE A 249 -2.42 12.31 -21.90
C ILE A 249 -3.32 13.05 -20.91
N TYR A 250 -4.53 12.55 -20.65
CA TYR A 250 -5.49 13.20 -19.76
C TYR A 250 -5.03 13.18 -18.30
N PHE A 251 -4.59 12.04 -17.76
CA PHE A 251 -4.04 11.95 -16.40
C PHE A 251 -2.72 12.74 -16.24
N THR A 252 -1.93 12.89 -17.32
CA THR A 252 -0.69 13.69 -17.25
C THR A 252 -0.96 15.20 -17.23
N HIS A 253 -2.09 15.66 -17.77
CA HIS A 253 -2.40 17.09 -17.91
C HIS A 253 -3.49 17.60 -16.96
N PHE A 254 -4.34 16.71 -16.42
CA PHE A 254 -5.58 17.09 -15.72
C PHE A 254 -5.80 16.38 -14.37
N ALA A 255 -4.89 15.52 -13.92
CA ALA A 255 -4.93 14.87 -12.60
C ALA A 255 -3.76 15.31 -11.71
#